data_AF-A0A353QF40-F1
#
_entry.id   AF-A0A353QF40-F1
#
_cell.length_a   1.000
_cell.length_b   1.000
_cell.length_c   1.000
_cell.angle_alpha   90.00
_cell.angle_beta   90.00
_cell.angle_gamma   90.00
#
_symmetry.space_group_name_H-M   'P 1'
#
loop_
_entity.id
_entity.type
_entity.pdbx_description
1 polymer ?
#
loop_
_entity_poly.entity_id
_entity_poly.type
_entity_poly.pdbx_seq_one_letter_code
_entity_poly.pdbx_strand_id
1 'polypeptide(L)'
;MAMQRLKSSRLTKIKVAAIIMTALFVITVCPARAEDQSSVLEQGPRLAVVLVIENLNTADFLAEQGLLRQELLPRGSFGIMTTRSSGSFLPEKQLMTISAGLLSIAGTEAGLIYESSEMVEGIPAGAVFTVRTGEEAPAHGAVALEIVRIHNRVSDSDTSGVPGMLGGILRTNGIRTAAIGNSDSLGKVRRIGAILAMDQTGRLDLTAIGSEILMADLSFPGGKRLNSALALQKLQEFRKQNARLMIVMEYGDGERLAGELPYMSALAAAKHKSDFMRDVSLFAAEIMENLDLS
;
A
#
# COMPACT_ATOMS: atom_id res chain seq x y z
N MET A 1 -26.54 24.63 56.20
CA MET A 1 -26.26 24.88 54.77
C MET A 1 -25.28 23.88 54.12
N ALA A 2 -24.26 23.38 54.83
CA ALA A 2 -23.29 22.41 54.28
C ALA A 2 -23.90 21.01 53.96
N MET A 3 -24.87 20.55 54.76
CA MET A 3 -25.46 19.21 54.63
C MET A 3 -26.37 19.04 53.39
N GLN A 4 -26.98 20.13 52.91
CA GLN A 4 -27.79 20.15 51.68
C GLN A 4 -26.92 20.09 50.41
N ARG A 5 -25.76 20.77 50.40
CA ARG A 5 -24.80 20.73 49.30
C ARG A 5 -24.16 19.34 49.13
N LEU A 6 -23.88 18.62 50.22
CA LEU A 6 -23.35 17.26 50.17
C LEU A 6 -24.35 16.26 49.56
N LYS A 7 -25.65 16.37 49.92
CA LYS A 7 -26.70 15.52 49.34
C LYS A 7 -26.91 15.79 47.84
N SER A 8 -26.91 17.06 47.44
CA SER A 8 -27.00 17.46 46.03
C SER A 8 -25.85 16.90 45.19
N SER A 9 -24.60 17.07 45.65
CA SER A 9 -23.40 16.54 44.97
C SER A 9 -23.41 15.01 44.83
N ARG A 10 -23.86 14.28 45.86
CA ARG A 10 -24.02 12.82 45.78
C ARG A 10 -25.10 12.41 44.76
N LEU A 11 -26.25 13.09 44.74
CA LEU A 11 -27.30 12.81 43.75
C LEU A 11 -26.84 13.07 42.31
N THR A 12 -26.06 14.12 42.06
CA THR A 12 -25.55 14.42 40.71
C THR A 12 -24.53 13.37 40.25
N LYS A 13 -23.64 12.90 41.15
CA LYS A 13 -22.69 11.83 40.83
C LYS A 13 -23.37 10.50 40.53
N ILE A 14 -24.45 10.16 41.25
CA ILE A 14 -25.24 8.95 41.01
C ILE A 14 -25.96 9.03 39.64
N LYS A 15 -26.52 10.19 39.28
CA LYS A 15 -27.15 10.39 37.96
C LYS A 15 -26.14 10.27 36.81
N VAL A 16 -24.95 10.84 36.95
CA VAL A 16 -23.88 10.72 35.93
C VAL A 16 -23.39 9.29 35.81
N ALA A 17 -23.17 8.59 36.94
CA ALA A 17 -22.79 7.18 36.93
C ALA A 17 -23.86 6.28 36.29
N ALA A 18 -25.14 6.56 36.55
CA ALA A 18 -26.25 5.85 35.91
C ALA A 18 -26.27 6.09 34.39
N ILE A 19 -26.11 7.33 33.92
CA ILE A 19 -26.06 7.66 32.49
C ILE A 19 -24.87 6.95 31.80
N ILE A 20 -23.68 6.95 32.43
CA ILE A 20 -22.50 6.26 31.89
C ILE A 20 -22.72 4.73 31.84
N MET A 21 -23.30 4.14 32.89
CA MET A 21 -23.65 2.72 32.91
C MET A 21 -24.71 2.37 31.86
N THR A 22 -25.72 3.21 31.66
CA THR A 22 -26.73 2.99 30.61
C THR A 22 -26.11 3.14 29.22
N ALA A 23 -25.20 4.10 29.01
CA ALA A 23 -24.46 4.22 27.75
C ALA A 23 -23.55 3.01 27.48
N LEU A 24 -22.85 2.49 28.50
CA LEU A 24 -22.06 1.24 28.37
C LEU A 24 -22.95 0.01 28.12
N PHE A 25 -24.15 -0.03 28.71
CA PHE A 25 -25.09 -1.14 28.51
C PHE A 25 -25.71 -1.10 27.11
N VAL A 26 -25.98 0.08 26.54
CA VAL A 26 -26.44 0.21 25.15
C VAL A 26 -25.36 -0.20 24.14
N ILE A 27 -24.07 0.05 24.45
CA ILE A 27 -22.95 -0.40 23.60
C ILE A 27 -22.73 -1.93 23.69
N THR A 28 -23.05 -2.56 24.82
CA THR A 28 -22.90 -4.02 25.00
C THR A 28 -24.12 -4.83 24.58
N VAL A 29 -25.31 -4.21 24.51
CA VAL A 29 -26.58 -4.86 24.15
C VAL A 29 -27.10 -4.46 22.76
N CYS A 30 -26.40 -3.57 22.04
CA CYS A 30 -26.36 -3.65 20.59
C CYS A 30 -25.28 -4.68 20.23
N PRO A 31 -25.61 -5.97 20.03
CA PRO A 31 -24.81 -6.70 19.09
C PRO A 31 -24.95 -5.91 17.80
N ALA A 32 -23.88 -5.20 17.41
CA ALA A 32 -23.65 -5.07 15.99
C ALA A 32 -23.68 -6.52 15.51
N ARG A 33 -24.84 -6.96 15.02
CA ARG A 33 -24.92 -8.10 14.13
C ARG A 33 -24.11 -7.67 12.93
N ALA A 34 -22.79 -7.79 13.04
CA ALA A 34 -22.01 -8.34 11.96
C ALA A 34 -22.60 -9.74 11.79
N GLU A 35 -23.74 -9.81 11.10
CA GLU A 35 -24.07 -11.00 10.36
C GLU A 35 -22.82 -11.26 9.54
N ASP A 36 -22.15 -12.36 9.88
CA ASP A 36 -21.15 -12.97 9.06
C ASP A 36 -21.86 -13.35 7.74
N GLN A 37 -22.05 -12.36 6.88
CA GLN A 37 -22.22 -12.53 5.45
C GLN A 37 -20.85 -12.95 4.89
N SER A 38 -20.26 -14.02 5.43
CA SER A 38 -19.69 -15.06 4.59
C SER A 38 -20.83 -15.78 3.87
N SER A 39 -21.69 -14.99 3.22
CA SER A 39 -22.54 -15.44 2.13
C SER A 39 -21.58 -16.03 1.11
N VAL A 40 -21.91 -17.24 0.65
CA VAL A 40 -21.38 -17.90 -0.55
C VAL A 40 -20.65 -16.87 -1.41
N LEU A 41 -19.31 -16.88 -1.41
CA LEU A 41 -18.49 -15.93 -2.16
C LEU A 41 -19.12 -15.77 -3.54
N GLU A 42 -19.74 -14.61 -3.82
CA GLU A 42 -20.42 -14.42 -5.10
C GLU A 42 -19.45 -14.83 -6.21
N GLN A 43 -19.89 -15.77 -7.05
CA GLN A 43 -19.09 -16.35 -8.12
C GLN A 43 -19.06 -15.42 -9.34
N GLY A 44 -18.65 -14.18 -9.11
CA GLY A 44 -18.44 -13.15 -10.12
C GLY A 44 -16.98 -12.69 -10.16
N PRO A 45 -16.59 -11.94 -11.22
CA PRO A 45 -15.31 -11.28 -11.24
C PRO A 45 -15.12 -10.39 -10.02
N ARG A 46 -13.96 -10.47 -9.37
CA ARG A 46 -13.61 -9.61 -8.22
C ARG A 46 -12.29 -8.92 -8.50
N LEU A 47 -12.31 -7.59 -8.48
CA LEU A 47 -11.15 -6.75 -8.65
C LEU A 47 -10.98 -5.87 -7.42
N ALA A 48 -9.77 -5.84 -6.87
CA ALA A 48 -9.35 -4.86 -5.89
C ALA A 48 -8.14 -4.09 -6.44
N VAL A 49 -8.15 -2.77 -6.35
CA VAL A 49 -7.00 -1.93 -6.71
C VAL A 49 -6.50 -1.22 -5.46
N VAL A 50 -5.20 -1.34 -5.19
CA VAL A 50 -4.50 -0.67 -4.09
C VAL A 50 -3.54 0.34 -4.70
N LEU A 51 -3.85 1.63 -4.56
CA LEU A 51 -2.97 2.71 -5.00
C LEU A 51 -2.04 3.11 -3.85
N VAL A 52 -0.73 2.89 -4.02
CA VAL A 52 0.32 3.31 -3.09
C VAL A 52 0.93 4.60 -3.62
N ILE A 53 0.71 5.71 -2.91
CA ILE A 53 1.28 7.01 -3.26
C ILE A 53 2.41 7.33 -2.27
N GLU A 54 3.64 7.40 -2.76
CA GLU A 54 4.77 7.74 -1.90
C GLU A 54 4.91 9.23 -1.65
N ASN A 55 5.41 9.59 -0.47
CA ASN A 55 5.66 10.97 -0.02
C ASN A 55 4.44 11.91 -0.08
N LEU A 56 3.22 11.37 -0.11
CA LEU A 56 2.00 12.15 0.12
C LEU A 56 1.76 12.29 1.63
N ASN A 57 1.99 13.48 2.18
CA ASN A 57 1.70 13.75 3.58
C ASN A 57 0.24 14.15 3.81
N THR A 58 -0.23 14.03 5.06
CA THR A 58 -1.62 14.33 5.42
C THR A 58 -2.00 15.79 5.19
N ALA A 59 -1.08 16.74 5.36
CA ALA A 59 -1.38 18.15 5.14
C ALA A 59 -1.64 18.44 3.66
N ASP A 60 -0.80 17.90 2.78
CA ASP A 60 -0.96 18.00 1.32
C ASP A 60 -2.25 17.32 0.86
N PHE A 61 -2.56 16.12 1.37
CA PHE A 61 -3.83 15.44 1.09
C PHE A 61 -5.06 16.24 1.56
N LEU A 62 -5.02 16.85 2.74
CA LEU A 62 -6.13 17.65 3.26
C LEU A 62 -6.30 18.99 2.56
N ALA A 63 -5.22 19.56 2.02
CA ALA A 63 -5.23 20.80 1.25
C ALA A 63 -5.59 20.60 -0.23
N GLU A 64 -5.53 19.36 -0.72
CA GLU A 64 -5.87 18.98 -2.08
C GLU A 64 -7.34 19.30 -2.42
N GLN A 65 -7.57 19.76 -3.65
CA GLN A 65 -8.88 20.23 -4.13
C GLN A 65 -9.32 19.53 -5.42
N GLY A 66 -8.78 18.35 -5.69
CA GLY A 66 -9.11 17.51 -6.82
C GLY A 66 -9.69 16.18 -6.34
N LEU A 67 -9.49 15.14 -7.14
CA LEU A 67 -10.25 13.89 -6.99
C LEU A 67 -9.97 13.15 -5.68
N LEU A 68 -8.70 13.11 -5.25
CA LEU A 68 -8.29 12.35 -4.06
C LEU A 68 -9.09 12.76 -2.82
N ARG A 69 -9.40 14.06 -2.68
CA ARG A 69 -10.21 14.57 -1.58
C ARG A 69 -11.67 14.74 -1.93
N GLN A 70 -12.00 15.34 -3.08
CA GLN A 70 -13.36 15.79 -3.37
C GLN A 70 -14.30 14.66 -3.80
N GLU A 71 -13.79 13.60 -4.44
CA GLU A 71 -14.63 12.52 -4.99
C GLU A 71 -14.47 11.20 -4.24
N LEU A 72 -13.24 10.85 -3.81
CA LEU A 72 -13.01 9.60 -3.07
C LEU A 72 -13.57 9.66 -1.64
N LEU A 73 -13.43 10.78 -0.94
CA LEU A 73 -13.88 10.88 0.45
C LEU A 73 -15.40 10.75 0.61
N PRO A 74 -16.25 11.40 -0.20
CA PRO A 74 -17.70 11.26 -0.05
C PRO A 74 -18.24 9.87 -0.38
N ARG A 75 -17.55 9.11 -1.23
CA ARG A 75 -17.96 7.79 -1.70
C ARG A 75 -17.27 6.64 -0.96
N GLY A 76 -16.26 6.95 -0.16
CA GLY A 76 -15.41 6.00 0.52
C GLY A 76 -15.36 6.21 2.01
N SER A 77 -14.27 5.74 2.61
CA SER A 77 -13.95 5.96 4.01
C SER A 77 -12.52 6.43 4.13
N PHE A 78 -12.28 7.29 5.12
CA PHE A 78 -10.95 7.80 5.42
C PHE A 78 -10.55 7.41 6.83
N GLY A 79 -9.36 6.83 6.94
CA GLY A 79 -8.77 6.43 8.20
C GLY A 79 -7.28 6.67 8.17
N ILE A 80 -6.74 7.02 9.34
CA ILE A 80 -5.29 7.06 9.53
C ILE A 80 -4.86 5.66 9.95
N MET A 81 -4.01 5.03 9.15
CA MET A 81 -3.40 3.74 9.49
C MET A 81 -2.05 3.99 10.13
N THR A 82 -1.89 3.61 11.40
CA THR A 82 -0.58 3.61 12.07
C THR A 82 -0.12 2.17 12.24
N THR A 83 0.86 1.77 11.44
CA THR A 83 1.56 0.51 11.67
C THR A 83 2.60 0.75 12.76
N ARG A 84 2.52 0.01 13.87
CA ARG A 84 3.69 -0.09 14.76
C ARG A 84 4.87 -0.56 13.92
N SER A 85 6.01 0.10 14.03
CA SER A 85 7.24 -0.32 13.38
C SER A 85 8.33 -0.41 14.43
N SER A 86 9.23 -1.39 14.29
CA SER A 86 10.39 -1.51 15.16
C SER A 86 11.50 -0.57 14.70
N GLY A 87 12.10 0.17 15.64
CA GLY A 87 13.18 1.11 15.36
C GLY A 87 12.76 2.28 14.46
N SER A 88 13.67 2.73 13.59
CA SER A 88 13.44 3.87 12.69
C SER A 88 12.39 3.59 11.62
N PHE A 89 11.66 4.65 11.26
CA PHE A 89 10.69 4.70 10.17
C PHE A 89 11.35 4.28 8.85
N LEU A 90 10.73 3.30 8.17
CA LEU A 90 11.02 2.91 6.79
C LEU A 90 9.70 2.50 6.12
N PRO A 91 9.34 3.04 4.94
CA PRO A 91 8.12 2.67 4.23
C PRO A 91 8.02 1.16 3.95
N GLU A 92 9.15 0.51 3.66
CA GLU A 92 9.26 -0.93 3.43
C GLU A 92 8.75 -1.74 4.63
N LYS A 93 9.03 -1.29 5.87
CA LYS A 93 8.53 -1.94 7.09
C LYS A 93 7.01 -1.84 7.22
N GLN A 94 6.43 -0.71 6.80
CA GLN A 94 4.99 -0.50 6.89
C GLN A 94 4.27 -1.42 5.91
N LEU A 95 4.70 -1.41 4.66
CA LEU A 95 4.13 -2.28 3.63
C LEU A 95 4.38 -3.75 3.95
N MET A 96 5.52 -4.10 4.54
CA MET A 96 5.77 -5.46 5.04
C MET A 96 4.80 -5.84 6.16
N THR A 97 4.57 -4.96 7.12
CA THR A 97 3.61 -5.19 8.23
C THR A 97 2.18 -5.33 7.71
N ILE A 98 1.79 -4.53 6.72
CA ILE A 98 0.48 -4.65 6.05
C ILE A 98 0.39 -5.98 5.30
N SER A 99 1.40 -6.32 4.51
CA SER A 99 1.50 -7.58 3.76
C SER A 99 1.44 -8.80 4.68
N ALA A 100 2.03 -8.71 5.88
CA ALA A 100 2.05 -9.78 6.86
C ALA A 100 0.77 -9.89 7.71
N GLY A 101 -0.06 -8.83 7.77
CA GLY A 101 -1.24 -8.75 8.65
C GLY A 101 -0.93 -8.67 10.16
N LEU A 102 0.35 -8.71 10.52
CA LEU A 102 0.91 -8.62 11.87
C LEU A 102 2.23 -7.85 11.81
N LEU A 103 2.69 -7.34 12.96
CA LEU A 103 3.98 -6.65 13.06
C LEU A 103 5.07 -7.54 12.46
N SER A 104 5.78 -7.00 11.47
CA SER A 104 6.91 -7.64 10.81
C SER A 104 8.07 -6.66 10.67
N ILE A 105 9.23 -7.16 10.25
CA ILE A 105 10.43 -6.34 10.06
C ILE A 105 10.97 -6.48 8.64
N ALA A 106 11.47 -5.36 8.12
CA ALA A 106 12.12 -5.27 6.83
C ALA A 106 13.15 -4.14 6.86
N GLY A 107 14.16 -4.22 6.00
CA GLY A 107 14.98 -3.07 5.63
C GLY A 107 14.65 -2.62 4.21
N THR A 108 15.51 -1.76 3.65
CA THR A 108 15.39 -1.30 2.27
C THR A 108 15.48 -2.43 1.26
N GLU A 109 16.07 -3.57 1.63
CA GLU A 109 16.17 -4.75 0.78
C GLU A 109 14.81 -5.36 0.41
N ALA A 110 13.74 -5.06 1.16
CA ALA A 110 12.40 -5.52 0.81
C ALA A 110 11.83 -4.85 -0.46
N GLY A 111 12.37 -3.69 -0.86
CA GLY A 111 12.05 -3.05 -2.13
C GLY A 111 12.84 -3.60 -3.33
N LEU A 112 13.73 -4.57 -3.13
CA LEU A 112 14.56 -5.20 -4.18
C LEU A 112 13.78 -6.35 -4.85
N ILE A 113 12.72 -5.97 -5.55
CA ILE A 113 11.81 -6.86 -6.28
C ILE A 113 12.03 -6.64 -7.77
N TYR A 114 12.23 -7.72 -8.52
CA TYR A 114 12.64 -7.66 -9.92
C TYR A 114 11.76 -8.53 -10.79
N GLU A 115 11.43 -8.07 -12.00
CA GLU A 115 10.85 -8.96 -13.01
C GLU A 115 11.79 -10.16 -13.20
N SER A 116 11.27 -11.38 -13.32
CA SER A 116 12.10 -12.60 -13.38
C SER A 116 13.16 -12.55 -14.50
N SER A 117 12.85 -11.86 -15.60
CA SER A 117 13.74 -11.68 -16.76
C SER A 117 14.68 -10.47 -16.64
N GLU A 118 14.53 -9.63 -15.62
CA GLU A 118 15.37 -8.45 -15.43
C GLU A 118 16.79 -8.84 -15.05
N MET A 119 17.78 -8.13 -15.60
CA MET A 119 19.18 -8.43 -15.34
C MET A 119 19.66 -7.73 -14.08
N VAL A 120 20.13 -8.52 -13.11
CA VAL A 120 20.80 -8.07 -11.89
C VAL A 120 22.25 -8.51 -11.97
N GLU A 121 23.15 -7.54 -12.07
CA GLU A 121 24.59 -7.80 -12.24
C GLU A 121 24.92 -8.74 -13.43
N GLY A 122 24.11 -8.66 -14.50
CA GLY A 122 24.27 -9.48 -15.70
C GLY A 122 23.63 -10.88 -15.63
N ILE A 123 22.92 -11.20 -14.54
CA ILE A 123 22.22 -12.47 -14.35
C ILE A 123 20.72 -12.20 -14.26
N PRO A 124 19.85 -13.00 -14.91
CA PRO A 124 18.41 -12.88 -14.73
C PRO A 124 18.01 -13.01 -13.25
N ALA A 125 17.18 -12.10 -12.75
CA ALA A 125 16.74 -12.08 -11.37
C ALA A 125 16.08 -13.40 -10.94
N GLY A 126 15.33 -14.05 -11.84
CA GLY A 126 14.76 -15.36 -11.59
C GLY A 126 15.80 -16.45 -11.31
N ALA A 127 16.95 -16.42 -12.00
CA ALA A 127 18.05 -17.35 -11.74
C ALA A 127 18.72 -17.07 -10.39
N VAL A 128 18.94 -15.79 -10.06
CA VAL A 128 19.46 -15.37 -8.74
C VAL A 128 18.52 -15.83 -7.64
N PHE A 129 17.21 -15.63 -7.82
CA PHE A 129 16.17 -16.08 -6.90
C PHE A 129 16.25 -17.59 -6.69
N THR A 130 16.20 -18.40 -7.75
CA THR A 130 16.21 -19.86 -7.64
C THR A 130 17.45 -20.40 -6.93
N VAL A 131 18.63 -19.81 -7.14
CA VAL A 131 19.84 -20.19 -6.41
C VAL A 131 19.74 -19.87 -4.91
N ARG A 132 19.12 -18.74 -4.55
CA ARG A 132 19.03 -18.27 -3.15
C ARG A 132 17.91 -18.94 -2.37
N THR A 133 16.81 -19.31 -3.03
CA THR A 133 15.60 -19.83 -2.39
C THR A 133 15.40 -21.33 -2.57
N GLY A 134 15.97 -21.92 -3.63
CA GLY A 134 15.64 -23.27 -4.06
C GLY A 134 14.28 -23.39 -4.78
N GLU A 135 13.54 -22.28 -4.90
CA GLU A 135 12.23 -22.22 -5.55
C GLU A 135 12.36 -21.85 -7.03
N GLU A 136 11.48 -22.39 -7.87
CA GLU A 136 11.43 -22.01 -9.27
C GLU A 136 10.89 -20.57 -9.41
N ALA A 137 11.61 -19.69 -10.11
CA ALA A 137 11.10 -18.36 -10.41
C ALA A 137 9.91 -18.45 -11.40
N PRO A 138 8.88 -17.59 -11.28
CA PRO A 138 7.80 -17.58 -12.25
C PRO A 138 8.34 -17.15 -13.63
N ALA A 139 7.95 -17.85 -14.70
CA ALA A 139 8.39 -17.55 -16.08
C ALA A 139 7.98 -16.15 -16.55
N HIS A 140 6.81 -15.70 -16.08
CA HIS A 140 6.29 -14.35 -16.22
C HIS A 140 5.91 -13.86 -14.81
N GLY A 141 6.32 -12.65 -14.44
CA GLY A 141 6.14 -12.14 -13.08
C GLY A 141 7.45 -11.63 -12.49
N ALA A 142 7.46 -11.47 -11.17
CA ALA A 142 8.60 -10.92 -10.44
C ALA A 142 8.97 -11.74 -9.20
N VAL A 143 10.16 -11.48 -8.68
CA VAL A 143 10.76 -12.13 -7.53
C VAL A 143 11.36 -11.12 -6.57
N ALA A 144 11.12 -11.29 -5.28
CA ALA A 144 11.78 -10.57 -4.19
C ALA A 144 13.13 -11.25 -3.88
N LEU A 145 14.24 -10.67 -4.31
CA LEU A 145 15.56 -11.32 -4.25
C LEU A 145 16.11 -11.55 -2.84
N GLU A 146 15.56 -10.82 -1.86
CA GLU A 146 16.03 -10.83 -0.48
C GLU A 146 15.01 -11.50 0.47
N ILE A 147 14.02 -12.21 -0.08
CA ILE A 147 12.93 -12.82 0.71
C ILE A 147 13.43 -13.75 1.81
N VAL A 148 14.43 -14.59 1.54
CA VAL A 148 15.03 -15.51 2.54
C VAL A 148 15.68 -14.72 3.67
N ARG A 149 16.39 -13.65 3.33
CA ARG A 149 17.03 -12.77 4.33
C ARG A 149 15.98 -12.08 5.20
N ILE A 150 14.86 -11.66 4.62
CA ILE A 150 13.74 -11.04 5.36
C ILE A 150 13.12 -12.07 6.31
N HIS A 151 12.85 -13.29 5.86
CA HIS A 151 12.34 -14.38 6.72
C HIS A 151 13.28 -14.71 7.87
N ASN A 152 14.58 -14.78 7.62
CA ASN A 152 15.58 -15.02 8.68
C ASN A 152 15.54 -13.91 9.74
N ARG A 153 15.48 -12.64 9.31
CA ARG A 153 15.36 -11.51 10.24
C ARG A 153 14.11 -11.61 11.09
N VAL A 154 12.95 -11.90 10.49
CA VAL A 154 11.70 -12.06 11.23
C VAL A 154 11.84 -13.18 12.26
N SER A 155 12.42 -14.32 11.87
CA SER A 155 12.65 -15.48 12.75
C SER A 155 13.59 -15.18 13.91
N ASP A 156 14.57 -14.31 13.70
CA ASP A 156 15.53 -13.85 14.72
C ASP A 156 15.00 -12.67 15.57
N SER A 157 13.74 -12.28 15.39
CA SER A 157 13.12 -11.12 16.05
C SER A 157 11.97 -11.51 16.96
N ASP A 158 11.54 -10.58 17.82
CA ASP A 158 10.34 -10.74 18.65
C ASP A 158 9.00 -10.52 17.89
N THR A 159 9.04 -10.54 16.56
CA THR A 159 7.87 -10.32 15.70
C THR A 159 7.37 -11.62 15.10
N SER A 160 6.09 -11.68 14.75
CA SER A 160 5.44 -12.91 14.24
C SER A 160 4.76 -12.72 12.88
N GLY A 161 4.91 -11.54 12.27
CA GLY A 161 4.35 -11.26 10.95
C GLY A 161 5.12 -11.98 9.85
N VAL A 162 4.42 -12.84 9.13
CA VAL A 162 4.97 -13.62 8.01
C VAL A 162 4.96 -12.78 6.72
N PRO A 163 6.13 -12.43 6.14
CA PRO A 163 6.22 -11.72 4.87
C PRO A 163 5.35 -12.36 3.78
N GLY A 164 4.62 -11.55 3.01
CA GLY A 164 3.82 -12.02 1.88
C GLY A 164 2.55 -12.81 2.23
N MET A 165 2.13 -12.80 3.51
CA MET A 165 0.95 -13.56 3.96
C MET A 165 -0.33 -13.17 3.19
N LEU A 166 -0.55 -11.88 2.95
CA LEU A 166 -1.68 -11.38 2.18
C LEU A 166 -1.74 -12.01 0.78
N GLY A 167 -0.64 -11.95 0.03
CA GLY A 167 -0.55 -12.53 -1.31
C GLY A 167 -0.76 -14.04 -1.31
N GLY A 168 -0.17 -14.74 -0.33
CA GLY A 168 -0.36 -16.18 -0.15
C GLY A 168 -1.81 -16.60 0.11
N ILE A 169 -2.51 -15.87 1.00
CA ILE A 169 -3.92 -16.10 1.30
C ILE A 169 -4.77 -15.87 0.05
N LEU A 170 -4.56 -14.76 -0.67
CA LEU A 170 -5.29 -14.45 -1.91
C LEU A 170 -5.08 -15.55 -2.95
N ARG A 171 -3.84 -15.96 -3.19
CA ARG A 171 -3.48 -17.01 -4.14
C ARG A 171 -4.14 -18.35 -3.82
N THR A 172 -4.10 -18.76 -2.56
CA THR A 172 -4.74 -20.01 -2.09
C THR A 172 -6.26 -19.99 -2.29
N ASN A 173 -6.87 -18.80 -2.32
CA ASN A 173 -8.30 -18.60 -2.58
C ASN A 173 -8.62 -18.28 -4.05
N GLY A 174 -7.70 -18.58 -4.97
CA GLY A 174 -7.88 -18.39 -6.41
C GLY A 174 -7.95 -16.93 -6.85
N ILE A 175 -7.40 -16.01 -6.06
CA ILE A 175 -7.27 -14.58 -6.41
C ILE A 175 -5.80 -14.34 -6.78
N ARG A 176 -5.55 -13.93 -8.03
CA ARG A 176 -4.19 -13.57 -8.48
C ARG A 176 -3.80 -12.20 -7.91
N THR A 177 -2.49 -11.94 -7.83
CA THR A 177 -1.96 -10.62 -7.46
C THR A 177 -1.18 -10.01 -8.63
N ALA A 178 -1.21 -8.69 -8.74
CA ALA A 178 -0.41 -7.95 -9.70
C ALA A 178 0.24 -6.71 -9.06
N ALA A 179 1.37 -6.27 -9.61
CA ALA A 179 2.00 -5.01 -9.27
C ALA A 179 2.31 -4.19 -10.54
N ILE A 180 2.03 -2.89 -10.51
CA ILE A 180 2.28 -1.95 -11.60
C ILE A 180 2.94 -0.71 -11.03
N GLY A 181 3.98 -0.20 -11.69
CA GLY A 181 4.69 1.00 -11.25
C GLY A 181 5.81 0.69 -10.26
N ASN A 182 6.60 1.71 -9.96
CA ASN A 182 7.74 1.63 -9.07
C ASN A 182 8.19 3.03 -8.62
N SER A 183 9.13 3.05 -7.67
CA SER A 183 9.85 4.23 -7.21
C SER A 183 11.34 4.17 -7.55
N ASP A 184 11.70 3.47 -8.62
CA ASP A 184 13.07 3.43 -9.11
C ASP A 184 13.55 4.85 -9.44
N SER A 185 14.76 5.17 -8.99
CA SER A 185 15.46 6.42 -9.30
C SER A 185 16.81 6.13 -9.95
N LEU A 186 17.59 7.17 -10.27
CA LEU A 186 18.85 6.98 -10.99
C LEU A 186 19.81 6.08 -10.19
N GLY A 187 20.09 4.90 -10.73
CA GLY A 187 20.99 3.92 -10.12
C GLY A 187 20.44 3.23 -8.86
N LYS A 188 19.15 3.38 -8.55
CA LYS A 188 18.53 2.80 -7.35
C LYS A 188 17.20 2.15 -7.69
N VAL A 189 17.13 0.83 -7.50
CA VAL A 189 15.88 0.07 -7.57
C VAL A 189 15.14 0.20 -6.25
N ARG A 190 13.85 0.50 -6.31
CA ARG A 190 12.97 0.60 -5.14
C ARG A 190 11.51 0.43 -5.57
N ARG A 191 10.96 -0.77 -5.34
CA ARG A 191 9.60 -1.18 -5.76
C ARG A 191 8.81 -1.66 -4.56
N ILE A 192 8.45 -0.73 -3.68
CA ILE A 192 7.96 -1.08 -2.35
C ILE A 192 6.48 -1.49 -2.37
N GLY A 193 5.68 -0.99 -3.33
CA GLY A 193 4.29 -1.38 -3.51
C GLY A 193 4.16 -2.86 -3.83
N ALA A 194 5.11 -3.42 -4.58
CA ALA A 194 5.16 -4.84 -4.91
C ALA A 194 5.25 -5.76 -3.67
N ILE A 195 5.68 -5.26 -2.50
CA ILE A 195 5.65 -6.00 -1.22
C ILE A 195 4.23 -6.46 -0.85
N LEU A 196 3.20 -5.68 -1.21
CA LEU A 196 1.81 -6.03 -0.95
C LEU A 196 1.27 -7.11 -1.89
N ALA A 197 1.90 -7.32 -3.05
CA ALA A 197 1.45 -8.25 -4.07
C ALA A 197 2.17 -9.60 -4.04
N MET A 198 3.33 -9.72 -3.37
CA MET A 198 4.07 -10.97 -3.29
C MET A 198 3.43 -11.99 -2.34
N ASP A 199 3.61 -13.27 -2.62
CA ASP A 199 3.31 -14.36 -1.68
C ASP A 199 4.46 -14.60 -0.68
N GLN A 200 4.30 -15.57 0.24
CA GLN A 200 5.32 -15.84 1.26
C GLN A 200 6.65 -16.35 0.69
N THR A 201 6.66 -16.85 -0.56
CA THR A 201 7.90 -17.26 -1.23
C THR A 201 8.60 -16.09 -1.92
N GLY A 202 7.98 -14.90 -1.91
CA GLY A 202 8.50 -13.71 -2.58
C GLY A 202 8.22 -13.69 -4.08
N ARG A 203 7.26 -14.50 -4.57
CA ARG A 203 6.88 -14.55 -5.98
C ARG A 203 5.69 -13.65 -6.25
N LEU A 204 5.68 -13.04 -7.43
CA LEU A 204 4.57 -12.25 -7.96
C LEU A 204 4.11 -12.85 -9.29
N ASP A 205 2.80 -12.88 -9.49
CA ASP A 205 2.18 -13.56 -10.64
C ASP A 205 2.15 -12.70 -11.91
N LEU A 206 1.88 -11.40 -11.78
CA LEU A 206 1.69 -10.47 -12.89
C LEU A 206 2.36 -9.14 -12.54
N THR A 207 3.24 -8.64 -13.39
CA THR A 207 4.02 -7.45 -13.06
C THR A 207 4.29 -6.57 -14.27
N ALA A 208 4.31 -5.26 -13.99
CA ALA A 208 4.82 -4.21 -14.86
C ALA A 208 5.55 -3.20 -13.96
N ILE A 209 6.64 -3.67 -13.34
CA ILE A 209 7.38 -2.93 -12.31
C ILE A 209 8.80 -2.55 -12.75
N GLY A 210 9.24 -2.98 -13.93
CA GLY A 210 10.56 -2.68 -14.45
C GLY A 210 10.68 -1.23 -14.95
N SER A 211 11.86 -0.89 -15.46
CA SER A 211 12.14 0.48 -15.94
C SER A 211 11.26 0.94 -17.11
N GLU A 212 10.64 0.00 -17.83
CA GLU A 212 9.72 0.22 -18.94
C GLU A 212 8.41 0.89 -18.51
N ILE A 213 8.01 0.79 -17.24
CA ILE A 213 6.82 1.48 -16.72
C ILE A 213 7.06 2.99 -16.51
N LEU A 214 8.29 3.45 -16.68
CA LEU A 214 8.68 4.85 -16.54
C LEU A 214 8.85 5.50 -17.92
N MET A 215 8.67 6.82 -17.95
CA MET A 215 8.99 7.66 -19.11
C MET A 215 10.03 8.71 -18.74
N ALA A 216 10.86 9.06 -19.71
CA ALA A 216 11.77 10.20 -19.57
C ALA A 216 10.97 11.50 -19.60
N ASP A 217 11.26 12.40 -18.65
CA ASP A 217 10.74 13.75 -18.62
C ASP A 217 11.76 14.69 -17.98
N LEU A 218 12.44 15.47 -18.82
CA LEU A 218 13.49 16.40 -18.40
C LEU A 218 12.94 17.57 -17.56
N SER A 219 11.63 17.80 -17.56
CA SER A 219 10.97 18.81 -16.74
C SER A 219 10.57 18.28 -15.35
N PHE A 220 10.67 16.96 -15.13
CA PHE A 220 10.38 16.34 -13.85
C PHE A 220 11.67 16.10 -13.04
N PRO A 221 11.64 16.28 -11.70
CA PRO A 221 12.80 16.02 -10.85
C PRO A 221 13.32 14.58 -11.00
N GLY A 222 14.62 14.44 -11.24
CA GLY A 222 15.24 13.14 -11.54
C GLY A 222 15.08 12.67 -12.99
N GLY A 223 14.46 13.46 -13.86
CA GLY A 223 14.40 13.22 -15.30
C GLY A 223 13.49 12.07 -15.75
N LYS A 224 12.78 11.44 -14.83
CA LYS A 224 11.90 10.29 -15.07
C LYS A 224 10.66 10.37 -14.19
N ARG A 225 9.52 9.98 -14.74
CA ARG A 225 8.25 9.86 -14.01
C ARG A 225 7.52 8.57 -14.40
N LEU A 226 6.48 8.22 -13.65
CA LEU A 226 5.59 7.13 -14.04
C LEU A 226 4.98 7.42 -15.40
N ASN A 227 4.99 6.43 -16.30
CA ASN A 227 4.19 6.50 -17.52
C ASN A 227 2.74 6.12 -17.18
N SER A 228 1.95 7.09 -16.73
CA SER A 228 0.55 6.87 -16.29
C SER A 228 -0.30 6.18 -17.35
N ALA A 229 -0.14 6.55 -18.63
CA ALA A 229 -0.87 5.92 -19.73
C ALA A 229 -0.54 4.42 -19.87
N LEU A 230 0.74 4.06 -19.79
CA LEU A 230 1.17 2.66 -19.82
C LEU A 230 0.73 1.90 -18.56
N ALA A 231 0.76 2.53 -17.38
CA ALA A 231 0.27 1.94 -16.15
C ALA A 231 -1.24 1.62 -16.22
N LEU A 232 -2.05 2.52 -16.77
CA LEU A 232 -3.48 2.29 -17.01
C LEU A 232 -3.73 1.22 -18.08
N GLN A 233 -2.93 1.20 -19.13
CA GLN A 233 -2.98 0.12 -20.13
C GLN A 233 -2.72 -1.25 -19.48
N LYS A 234 -1.72 -1.35 -18.59
CA LYS A 234 -1.41 -2.58 -17.85
C LYS A 234 -2.50 -2.97 -16.86
N LEU A 235 -3.14 -2.00 -16.20
CA LEU A 235 -4.33 -2.21 -15.38
C LEU A 235 -5.44 -2.90 -16.20
N GLN A 236 -5.77 -2.35 -17.37
CA GLN A 236 -6.79 -2.94 -18.26
C GLN A 236 -6.39 -4.33 -18.77
N GLU A 237 -5.12 -4.51 -19.16
CA GLU A 237 -4.58 -5.79 -19.64
C GLU A 237 -4.73 -6.88 -18.58
N PHE A 238 -4.26 -6.62 -17.35
CA PHE A 238 -4.34 -7.60 -16.26
C PHE A 238 -5.78 -7.91 -15.84
N ARG A 239 -6.66 -6.89 -15.80
CA ARG A 239 -8.11 -7.07 -15.54
C ARG A 239 -8.77 -7.98 -16.58
N LYS A 240 -8.47 -7.82 -17.87
CA LYS A 240 -9.07 -8.64 -18.93
C LYS A 240 -8.61 -10.10 -18.88
N GLN A 241 -7.40 -10.35 -18.41
CA GLN A 241 -6.83 -11.70 -18.34
C GLN A 241 -7.28 -12.51 -17.11
N ASN A 242 -7.85 -11.86 -16.08
CA ASN A 242 -8.09 -12.50 -14.79
C ASN A 242 -9.47 -12.13 -14.21
N ALA A 243 -10.28 -13.14 -13.91
CA ALA A 243 -11.58 -12.93 -13.27
C ALA A 243 -11.46 -12.46 -11.81
N ARG A 244 -10.43 -12.88 -11.07
CA ARG A 244 -10.24 -12.59 -9.65
C ARG A 244 -8.82 -12.08 -9.39
N LEU A 245 -8.69 -10.78 -9.10
CA LEU A 245 -7.40 -10.10 -9.12
C LEU A 245 -7.33 -8.98 -8.08
N MET A 246 -6.20 -8.90 -7.37
CA MET A 246 -5.77 -7.69 -6.66
C MET A 246 -4.61 -7.05 -7.41
N ILE A 247 -4.70 -5.76 -7.73
CA ILE A 247 -3.64 -5.00 -8.40
C ILE A 247 -3.13 -3.93 -7.46
N VAL A 248 -1.82 -3.94 -7.20
CA VAL A 248 -1.14 -2.85 -6.50
C VAL A 248 -0.54 -1.91 -7.53
N MET A 249 -0.89 -0.63 -7.47
CA MET A 249 -0.33 0.41 -8.33
C MET A 249 0.54 1.33 -7.48
N GLU A 250 1.84 1.36 -7.75
CA GLU A 250 2.81 2.20 -7.05
C GLU A 250 3.05 3.50 -7.84
N TYR A 251 2.60 4.62 -7.27
CA TYR A 251 2.86 5.96 -7.78
C TYR A 251 4.10 6.55 -7.10
N GLY A 252 5.27 6.21 -7.64
CA GLY A 252 6.57 6.52 -7.06
C GLY A 252 7.11 7.93 -7.32
N ASP A 253 6.39 8.77 -8.05
CA ASP A 253 6.87 10.11 -8.42
C ASP A 253 7.07 11.02 -7.21
N GLY A 254 6.33 10.79 -6.11
CA GLY A 254 6.55 11.52 -4.87
C GLY A 254 7.91 11.20 -4.23
N GLU A 255 8.38 9.95 -4.31
CA GLU A 255 9.73 9.58 -3.85
C GLU A 255 10.81 10.18 -4.74
N ARG A 256 10.62 10.17 -6.07
CA ARG A 256 11.54 10.82 -7.00
C ARG A 256 11.64 12.33 -6.73
N LEU A 257 10.50 12.99 -6.53
CA LEU A 257 10.46 14.40 -6.14
C LEU A 257 11.19 14.62 -4.80
N ALA A 258 10.89 13.81 -3.79
CA ALA A 258 11.49 13.93 -2.47
C ALA A 258 13.02 13.83 -2.49
N GLY A 259 13.58 12.93 -3.32
CA GLY A 259 15.02 12.79 -3.51
C GLY A 259 15.72 14.03 -4.06
N GLU A 260 14.98 14.87 -4.80
CA GLU A 260 15.51 16.07 -5.46
C GLU A 260 15.23 17.37 -4.68
N LEU A 261 14.29 17.37 -3.74
CA LEU A 261 13.96 18.54 -2.91
C LEU A 261 15.17 19.23 -2.27
N PRO A 262 16.21 18.53 -1.76
CA PRO A 262 17.39 19.17 -1.19
C PRO A 262 18.18 20.07 -2.15
N TYR A 263 18.00 19.90 -3.47
CA TYR A 263 18.70 20.66 -4.50
C TYR A 263 17.84 21.78 -5.11
N MET A 264 16.62 21.99 -4.61
CA MET A 264 15.67 22.96 -5.16
C MET A 264 15.61 24.25 -4.35
N SER A 265 15.36 25.37 -5.04
CA SER A 265 14.87 26.57 -4.38
C SER A 265 13.46 26.36 -3.85
N ALA A 266 13.04 27.16 -2.86
CA ALA A 266 11.68 27.10 -2.32
C ALA A 266 10.59 27.29 -3.40
N LEU A 267 10.86 28.16 -4.39
CA LEU A 267 9.94 28.39 -5.52
C LEU A 267 9.81 27.14 -6.40
N ALA A 268 10.93 26.51 -6.77
CA ALA A 268 10.93 25.30 -7.58
C ALA A 268 10.25 24.13 -6.84
N ALA A 269 10.57 23.95 -5.55
CA ALA A 269 9.96 22.93 -4.71
C ALA A 269 8.44 23.11 -4.60
N ALA A 270 7.96 24.34 -4.38
CA ALA A 270 6.52 24.63 -4.31
C ALA A 270 5.80 24.30 -5.62
N LYS A 271 6.40 24.69 -6.76
CA LYS A 271 5.86 24.35 -8.08
C LYS A 271 5.77 22.84 -8.28
N HIS A 272 6.86 22.10 -8.07
CA HIS A 272 6.87 20.66 -8.29
C HIS A 272 5.97 19.88 -7.34
N LYS A 273 5.81 20.33 -6.09
CA LYS A 273 4.80 19.76 -5.17
C LYS A 273 3.39 19.98 -5.68
N SER A 274 3.06 21.17 -6.17
CA SER A 274 1.75 21.45 -6.76
C SER A 274 1.50 20.61 -8.01
N ASP A 275 2.51 20.45 -8.86
CA ASP A 275 2.42 19.60 -10.05
C ASP A 275 2.21 18.12 -9.68
N PHE A 276 2.99 17.60 -8.73
CA PHE A 276 2.83 16.25 -8.19
C PHE A 276 1.41 16.00 -7.68
N MET A 277 0.85 16.92 -6.88
CA MET A 277 -0.50 16.79 -6.35
C MET A 277 -1.57 16.77 -7.44
N ARG A 278 -1.44 17.63 -8.46
CA ARG A 278 -2.36 17.62 -9.61
C ARG A 278 -2.25 16.29 -10.37
N ASP A 279 -1.03 15.86 -10.70
CA ASP A 279 -0.77 14.72 -11.56
C ASP A 279 -1.22 13.40 -10.88
N VAL A 280 -0.98 13.24 -9.57
CA VAL A 280 -1.45 12.05 -8.83
C VAL A 280 -2.97 12.01 -8.68
N SER A 281 -3.63 13.17 -8.52
CA SER A 281 -5.09 13.25 -8.48
C SER A 281 -5.73 12.91 -9.83
N LEU A 282 -5.12 13.32 -10.94
CA LEU A 282 -5.55 12.90 -12.27
C LEU A 282 -5.38 11.40 -12.47
N PHE A 283 -4.22 10.85 -12.07
CA PHE A 283 -3.99 9.41 -12.19
C PHE A 283 -4.99 8.58 -11.38
N ALA A 284 -5.30 9.00 -10.14
CA ALA A 284 -6.34 8.37 -9.34
C ALA A 284 -7.72 8.45 -10.01
N ALA A 285 -8.00 9.52 -10.77
CA ALA A 285 -9.28 9.72 -11.45
C ALA A 285 -9.42 8.74 -12.61
N GLU A 286 -8.35 8.63 -13.40
CA GLU A 286 -8.29 7.70 -14.52
C GLU A 286 -8.40 6.24 -14.03
N ILE A 287 -7.82 5.89 -12.88
CA ILE A 287 -8.04 4.57 -12.25
C ILE A 287 -9.52 4.37 -11.95
N MET A 288 -10.19 5.34 -11.30
CA MET A 288 -11.60 5.22 -10.93
C MET A 288 -12.53 5.09 -12.13
N GLU A 289 -12.31 5.89 -13.18
CA GLU A 289 -13.03 5.77 -14.45
C GLU A 289 -12.83 4.38 -15.07
N ASN A 290 -11.61 3.84 -15.03
CA ASN A 290 -11.32 2.49 -15.51
C ASN A 290 -11.96 1.37 -14.69
N LEU A 291 -12.40 1.66 -13.46
CA LEU A 291 -13.06 0.72 -12.57
C LEU A 291 -14.59 0.86 -12.58
N ASP A 292 -15.14 1.77 -13.38
CA ASP A 292 -16.56 2.13 -13.39
C ASP A 292 -17.04 2.62 -12.00
N LEU A 293 -16.15 3.29 -11.24
CA LEU A 293 -16.42 3.85 -9.91
C LEU A 293 -16.66 5.38 -9.93
N SER A 294 -16.66 5.99 -11.12
CA SER A 294 -16.87 7.42 -11.39
C SER A 294 -18.30 7.89 -11.23
#